data_AF-A0A821BGJ0-F1
#
_entry.id   AF-A0A821BGJ0-F1
#
_cell.length_a   1.000
_cell.length_b   1.000
_cell.length_c   1.000
_cell.angle_alpha   90.00
_cell.angle_beta   90.00
_cell.angle_gamma   90.00
#
_symmetry.space_group_name_H-M   'P 1'
#
loop_
_entity.id
_entity.type
_entity.pdbx_description
1 polymer ?
#
loop_
_entity_poly.entity_id
_entity_poly.type
_entity_poly.pdbx_seq_one_letter_code
_entity_poly.pdbx_strand_id
1 'polypeptide(L)'
;MHNSCYMRFFDLKKNNKNDGKQNQEGSPTIKVDVGVQTEPSNNHLSSTSPSGIFMSTKTSSTGTSDTTTDSASIEQLSDSTMKLPFYRLDKFTKKCCICNADFHPKRRRSIKIDTSIRIQCLIEHHIFIENESKCYSAHVSNGLLKIDAINKIKQNYSNHCTVYRDELINMFNEMKQELKNKDSTINKLKNTPLLDFNDNETFMSDKHYHILTRLTRNEFNDLCSYIPSTALRTTDVRTPRMAIACLLVKLRLGVSHDTLCTLFGIDDKRRMNRILESANSALTQYFVPKHLGFHHITREQVLKQHTRPLAQQLLANDNPNKAIIILDGTYVYARKSANNLLQRRTYSVHKGKPLVKPMMIVSTDGYIISVIGPYFADSKNNDAEITKSIIYNNKEDMLDWLAPGDVIVVDR
;
A
#
# COMPACT_ATOMS: atom_id res chain seq x y z
N MET A 1 19.36 7.71 -0.47
CA MET A 1 20.49 6.75 -0.48
C MET A 1 20.03 5.47 -1.17
N HIS A 2 20.32 5.36 -2.45
CA HIS A 2 19.86 4.29 -3.33
C HIS A 2 20.82 3.09 -3.34
N ASN A 3 20.27 1.92 -3.04
CA ASN A 3 20.44 0.62 -3.71
C ASN A 3 21.75 0.28 -4.47
N SER A 4 22.92 0.58 -3.91
CA SER A 4 24.21 0.19 -4.51
C SER A 4 24.47 -1.33 -4.49
N CYS A 5 23.71 -2.10 -3.71
CA CYS A 5 23.83 -3.57 -3.69
C CYS A 5 23.09 -4.26 -4.84
N TYR A 6 22.07 -3.61 -5.43
CA TYR A 6 21.24 -4.25 -6.46
C TYR A 6 21.90 -4.22 -7.86
N MET A 7 22.72 -3.21 -8.14
CA MET A 7 23.44 -3.11 -9.42
C MET A 7 24.61 -4.08 -9.53
N ARG A 8 25.27 -4.41 -8.40
CA ARG A 8 26.44 -5.32 -8.39
C ARG A 8 26.11 -6.77 -8.75
N PHE A 9 24.86 -7.19 -8.56
CA PHE A 9 24.39 -8.53 -8.95
C PHE A 9 24.15 -8.65 -10.47
N PHE A 10 23.79 -7.56 -11.15
CA PHE A 10 23.62 -7.57 -12.60
C PHE A 10 24.93 -7.42 -13.37
N ASP A 11 25.90 -6.69 -12.83
CA ASP A 11 27.22 -6.55 -13.45
C ASP A 11 28.04 -7.86 -13.40
N LEU A 12 27.89 -8.67 -12.34
CA LEU A 12 28.48 -10.00 -12.27
C LEU A 12 27.84 -11.00 -13.26
N LYS A 13 26.55 -10.81 -13.59
CA LYS A 13 25.84 -11.66 -14.56
C LYS A 13 26.14 -11.30 -16.01
N LYS A 14 26.60 -10.08 -16.29
CA LYS A 14 27.09 -9.65 -17.62
C LYS A 14 28.53 -10.10 -17.87
N ASN A 15 29.38 -10.15 -16.84
CA ASN A 15 30.78 -10.54 -16.99
C ASN A 15 30.97 -12.07 -17.07
N ASN A 16 30.09 -12.87 -16.46
CA ASN A 16 30.13 -14.35 -16.58
C ASN A 16 29.63 -14.91 -17.92
N LYS A 17 29.42 -14.07 -18.95
CA LYS A 17 29.21 -14.53 -20.33
C LYS A 17 30.45 -14.42 -21.22
N ASN A 18 31.55 -13.87 -20.72
CA ASN A 18 32.81 -13.75 -21.46
C ASN A 18 34.00 -14.20 -20.60
N ASP A 19 33.98 -15.44 -20.11
CA ASP A 19 35.23 -16.10 -19.71
C ASP A 19 35.87 -16.75 -20.93
N GLY A 20 36.85 -16.03 -21.47
CA GLY A 20 37.69 -16.45 -22.57
C GLY A 20 38.95 -15.59 -22.66
N LYS A 21 39.75 -15.52 -21.58
CA LYS A 21 41.23 -15.49 -21.55
C LYS A 21 41.80 -14.83 -20.29
N GLN A 22 42.73 -15.56 -19.67
CA GLN A 22 43.89 -15.20 -18.82
C GLN A 22 44.21 -13.70 -18.60
N ASN A 23 44.47 -13.27 -17.35
CA ASN A 23 45.81 -12.96 -16.82
C ASN A 23 45.80 -12.26 -15.44
N GLN A 24 46.99 -12.26 -14.84
CA GLN A 24 47.42 -11.95 -13.48
C GLN A 24 47.31 -10.49 -13.00
N GLU A 25 47.51 -10.34 -11.67
CA GLU A 25 48.14 -9.23 -10.92
C GLU A 25 47.32 -7.98 -10.49
N GLY A 26 47.55 -7.58 -9.23
CA GLY A 26 47.54 -6.17 -8.79
C GLY A 26 46.49 -5.76 -7.74
N SER A 27 46.85 -5.77 -6.46
CA SER A 27 46.19 -4.96 -5.42
C SER A 27 46.49 -3.46 -5.61
N PRO A 28 45.57 -2.55 -5.24
CA PRO A 28 46.02 -1.51 -4.31
C PRO A 28 45.00 -1.10 -3.23
N THR A 29 45.61 -0.81 -2.08
CA THR A 29 45.11 -0.16 -0.88
C THR A 29 44.66 1.28 -1.17
N ILE A 30 43.53 1.74 -0.62
CA ILE A 30 43.20 3.17 -0.53
C ILE A 30 42.86 3.52 0.93
N LYS A 31 43.59 4.52 1.42
CA LYS A 31 43.58 5.09 2.77
C LYS A 31 42.32 5.91 3.03
N VAL A 32 41.90 5.91 4.30
CA VAL A 32 40.88 6.75 4.90
C VAL A 32 41.49 8.12 5.21
N ASP A 33 40.79 9.21 4.89
CA ASP A 33 41.03 10.52 5.51
C ASP A 33 39.79 11.01 6.24
N VAL A 34 40.03 11.43 7.48
CA VAL A 34 39.07 11.86 8.49
C VAL A 34 39.00 13.38 8.46
N GLY A 35 37.84 13.94 8.13
CA GLY A 35 37.55 15.37 8.24
C GLY A 35 36.46 15.63 9.27
N VAL A 36 36.87 16.03 10.48
CA VAL A 36 36.03 16.56 11.56
C VAL A 36 35.70 18.02 11.23
N GLN A 37 34.42 18.38 11.20
CA GLN A 37 34.00 19.77 11.41
C GLN A 37 32.74 19.83 12.28
N THR A 38 32.86 20.71 13.27
CA THR A 38 32.03 21.00 14.42
C THR A 38 30.82 21.88 14.08
N GLU A 39 29.74 21.74 14.86
CA GLU A 39 28.59 22.66 14.91
C GLU A 39 29.00 24.08 15.37
N PRO A 40 28.09 25.08 15.26
CA PRO A 40 27.23 25.34 16.43
C PRO A 40 25.75 25.64 16.11
N SER A 41 24.89 25.03 16.94
CA SER A 41 23.71 25.59 17.62
C SER A 41 23.20 27.00 17.25
N ASN A 42 21.88 27.12 17.05
CA ASN A 42 21.08 28.07 17.84
C ASN A 42 19.58 27.75 17.86
N ASN A 43 19.06 27.70 19.09
CA ASN A 43 17.65 27.70 19.46
C ASN A 43 17.04 29.09 19.23
N HIS A 44 15.78 29.17 18.81
CA HIS A 44 14.81 30.01 19.50
C HIS A 44 13.37 29.60 19.22
N LEU A 45 12.66 29.34 20.33
CA LEU A 45 11.23 29.14 20.46
C LEU A 45 10.59 30.52 20.70
N SER A 46 9.46 30.83 20.05
CA SER A 46 8.44 31.72 20.64
C SER A 46 7.09 31.56 19.95
N SER A 47 6.14 31.13 20.75
CA SER A 47 4.69 31.07 20.58
C SER A 47 4.02 32.44 20.62
N THR A 48 2.98 32.66 19.82
CA THR A 48 1.84 33.55 20.16
C THR A 48 0.63 33.24 19.28
N SER A 49 -0.53 33.07 19.92
CA SER A 49 -1.91 33.12 19.40
C SER A 49 -2.76 33.85 20.47
N PRO A 50 -4.07 34.10 20.27
CA PRO A 50 -4.71 34.98 19.27
C PRO A 50 -5.75 35.93 19.93
N SER A 51 -6.30 36.94 19.25
CA SER A 51 -7.54 37.64 19.69
C SER A 51 -8.19 38.52 18.62
N GLY A 52 -9.53 38.56 18.64
CA GLY A 52 -10.45 39.45 17.88
C GLY A 52 -11.39 38.61 17.00
N ILE A 53 -12.63 38.23 17.36
CA ILE A 53 -13.81 38.93 17.91
C ILE A 53 -14.21 40.16 17.07
N PHE A 54 -15.22 39.98 16.22
CA PHE A 54 -16.13 41.04 15.79
C PHE A 54 -17.54 40.46 15.60
N MET A 55 -18.51 41.04 16.29
CA MET A 55 -19.94 40.72 16.24
C MET A 55 -20.72 42.03 16.36
N SER A 56 -21.96 42.00 15.86
CA SER A 56 -23.01 43.05 15.86
C SER A 56 -22.98 43.99 14.64
N THR A 57 -24.09 44.34 14.00
CA THR A 57 -25.44 44.60 14.54
C THR A 57 -26.57 44.22 13.58
N LYS A 58 -27.66 43.69 14.14
CA LYS A 58 -29.01 43.67 13.57
C LYS A 58 -29.67 45.04 13.77
N THR A 59 -30.48 45.47 12.80
CA THR A 59 -31.56 46.45 13.01
C THR A 59 -32.87 45.87 12.48
N SER A 60 -33.87 45.94 13.35
CA SER A 60 -35.27 45.57 13.19
C SER A 60 -36.11 46.71 12.64
N SER A 61 -37.13 46.41 11.84
CA SER A 61 -38.37 47.19 11.83
C SER A 61 -39.56 46.32 11.40
N THR A 62 -40.54 46.29 12.29
CA THR A 62 -41.91 45.76 12.20
C THR A 62 -42.80 46.55 11.25
N GLY A 63 -43.84 45.91 10.69
CA GLY A 63 -45.11 46.60 10.39
C GLY A 63 -45.90 46.11 9.18
N THR A 64 -47.09 45.58 9.49
CA THR A 64 -48.37 45.64 8.73
C THR A 64 -48.58 44.77 7.48
N SER A 65 -49.52 43.84 7.68
CA SER A 65 -50.42 43.18 6.73
C SER A 65 -51.28 44.16 5.93
N ASP A 66 -51.41 43.91 4.63
CA ASP A 66 -52.62 44.23 3.88
C ASP A 66 -52.89 43.18 2.80
N THR A 67 -54.09 42.63 2.87
CA THR A 67 -54.72 41.72 1.93
C THR A 67 -55.18 42.51 0.71
N THR A 68 -54.66 42.21 -0.48
CA THR A 68 -55.35 42.50 -1.74
C THR A 68 -55.16 41.31 -2.69
N THR A 69 -56.30 40.71 -3.01
CA THR A 69 -56.51 39.80 -4.13
C THR A 69 -56.26 40.52 -5.43
N ASP A 70 -55.23 40.12 -6.18
CA ASP A 70 -55.14 40.39 -7.61
C ASP A 70 -54.88 39.08 -8.35
N SER A 71 -55.94 38.63 -9.02
CA SER A 71 -55.91 37.63 -10.07
C SER A 71 -55.11 38.17 -11.26
N ALA A 72 -53.79 37.99 -11.22
CA ALA A 72 -52.93 38.20 -12.37
C ALA A 72 -52.95 36.96 -13.27
N SER A 73 -53.56 37.15 -14.42
CA SER A 73 -53.51 36.31 -15.62
C SER A 73 -52.16 35.62 -15.82
N ILE A 74 -52.21 34.31 -16.05
CA ILE A 74 -51.10 33.50 -16.56
C ILE A 74 -50.70 34.07 -17.93
N GLU A 75 -49.71 34.97 -17.95
CA GLU A 75 -49.00 35.32 -19.17
C GLU A 75 -48.23 34.07 -19.64
N GLN A 76 -48.56 33.61 -20.85
CA GLN A 76 -47.79 32.62 -21.56
C GLN A 76 -46.34 33.10 -21.70
N LEU A 77 -45.42 32.43 -21.00
CA LEU A 77 -43.99 32.65 -21.16
C LEU A 77 -43.61 32.41 -22.63
N SER A 78 -43.28 33.48 -23.34
CA SER A 78 -42.66 33.42 -24.65
C SER A 78 -41.40 32.55 -24.59
N ASP A 79 -41.23 31.63 -25.54
CA ASP A 79 -40.01 30.84 -25.74
C ASP A 79 -38.82 31.77 -26.02
N SER A 80 -38.15 32.22 -24.95
CA SER A 80 -37.00 33.11 -25.06
C SER A 80 -35.80 32.31 -25.55
N THR A 81 -35.51 32.41 -26.85
CA THR A 81 -34.31 31.81 -27.46
C THR A 81 -33.12 32.75 -27.34
N MET A 82 -31.92 32.18 -27.16
CA MET A 82 -30.67 32.93 -27.07
C MET A 82 -29.66 32.42 -28.10
N LYS A 83 -28.91 33.33 -28.74
CA LYS A 83 -27.77 32.96 -29.59
C LYS A 83 -26.51 32.84 -28.75
N LEU A 84 -25.82 31.70 -28.87
CA LEU A 84 -24.58 31.40 -28.15
C LEU A 84 -23.45 31.06 -29.13
N PRO A 85 -22.19 31.40 -28.82
CA PRO A 85 -21.03 31.12 -29.67
C PRO A 85 -20.55 29.66 -29.52
N PHE A 86 -21.46 28.71 -29.62
CA PHE A 86 -21.20 27.27 -29.46
C PHE A 86 -21.50 26.51 -30.75
N TYR A 87 -20.77 25.43 -30.98
CA TYR A 87 -21.17 24.42 -31.96
C TYR A 87 -22.35 23.64 -31.39
N ARG A 88 -23.39 23.34 -32.19
CA ARG A 88 -24.55 22.57 -31.73
C ARG A 88 -24.65 21.24 -32.45
N LEU A 89 -24.81 20.17 -31.67
CA LEU A 89 -25.16 18.84 -32.17
C LEU A 89 -26.59 18.52 -31.79
N ASP A 90 -27.44 18.42 -32.80
CA ASP A 90 -28.85 18.10 -32.62
C ASP A 90 -29.07 16.59 -32.49
N LYS A 91 -30.18 16.24 -31.83
CA LYS A 91 -30.63 14.87 -31.67
C LYS A 91 -31.22 14.34 -32.99
N PHE A 92 -30.53 13.38 -33.59
CA PHE A 92 -31.04 12.61 -34.72
C PHE A 92 -31.44 11.18 -34.32
N THR A 93 -32.58 10.70 -34.81
CA THR A 93 -33.06 9.34 -34.54
C THR A 93 -32.36 8.29 -35.42
N LYS A 94 -32.06 8.64 -36.68
CA LYS A 94 -31.52 7.72 -37.69
C LYS A 94 -30.07 8.01 -38.09
N LYS A 95 -29.46 9.10 -37.62
CA LYS A 95 -28.13 9.57 -38.03
C LYS A 95 -27.20 9.84 -36.86
N CYS A 96 -25.90 9.70 -37.10
CA CYS A 96 -24.87 10.11 -36.17
C CYS A 96 -24.79 11.65 -36.11
N CYS A 97 -24.95 12.24 -34.92
CA CYS A 97 -24.88 13.71 -34.75
C CYS A 97 -23.48 14.31 -35.00
N ILE A 98 -22.43 13.50 -35.13
CA ILE A 98 -21.05 13.99 -35.35
C ILE A 98 -20.68 14.00 -36.84
N CYS A 99 -21.06 12.95 -37.57
CA CYS A 99 -20.65 12.76 -38.97
C CYS A 99 -21.82 12.75 -39.95
N ASN A 100 -23.05 12.96 -39.47
CA ASN A 100 -24.30 12.99 -40.23
C ASN A 100 -24.58 11.74 -41.09
N ALA A 101 -23.88 10.63 -40.83
CA ALA A 101 -24.08 9.35 -41.53
C ALA A 101 -25.19 8.52 -40.89
N ASP A 102 -25.97 7.82 -41.71
CA ASP A 102 -27.08 6.98 -41.26
C ASP A 102 -26.61 5.79 -40.41
N PHE A 103 -27.29 5.54 -39.29
CA PHE A 103 -27.03 4.37 -38.47
C PHE A 103 -27.39 3.11 -39.25
N HIS A 104 -26.38 2.27 -39.47
CA HIS A 104 -26.56 1.00 -40.15
C HIS A 104 -26.39 -0.15 -39.15
N PRO A 105 -27.41 -1.01 -38.93
CA PRO A 105 -27.41 -2.03 -37.88
C PRO A 105 -26.22 -2.99 -37.91
N LYS A 106 -25.65 -3.23 -39.10
CA LYS A 106 -24.56 -4.20 -39.32
C LYS A 106 -23.15 -3.61 -39.45
N ARG A 107 -22.97 -2.27 -39.52
CA ARG A 107 -21.66 -1.67 -39.87
C ARG A 107 -20.93 -1.06 -38.68
N ARG A 108 -21.63 -0.35 -37.79
CA ARG A 108 -21.03 0.36 -36.65
C ARG A 108 -22.03 0.48 -35.51
N ARG A 109 -21.59 0.24 -34.27
CA ARG A 109 -22.41 0.38 -33.07
C ARG A 109 -22.71 1.86 -32.80
N SER A 110 -23.99 2.21 -32.68
CA SER A 110 -24.44 3.51 -32.18
C SER A 110 -24.49 3.51 -30.66
N ILE A 111 -24.10 4.61 -30.04
CA ILE A 111 -24.19 4.85 -28.59
C ILE A 111 -24.87 6.19 -28.34
N LYS A 112 -25.58 6.30 -27.22
CA LYS A 112 -25.99 7.59 -26.67
C LYS A 112 -24.75 8.29 -26.13
N ILE A 113 -24.66 9.60 -26.32
CA ILE A 113 -23.58 10.40 -25.75
C ILE A 113 -23.90 10.65 -24.29
N ASP A 114 -23.04 10.17 -23.39
CA ASP A 114 -23.22 10.28 -21.96
C ASP A 114 -23.17 11.74 -21.48
N THR A 115 -23.88 12.03 -20.40
CA THR A 115 -23.98 13.38 -19.80
C THR A 115 -22.61 13.97 -19.46
N SER A 116 -21.68 13.16 -18.94
CA SER A 116 -20.31 13.58 -18.65
C SER A 116 -19.55 14.05 -19.89
N ILE A 117 -19.71 13.35 -21.02
CA ILE A 117 -19.12 13.73 -22.32
C ILE A 117 -19.73 15.04 -22.82
N ARG A 118 -21.06 15.18 -22.74
CA ARG A 118 -21.79 16.39 -23.17
C ARG A 118 -21.29 17.63 -22.40
N ILE A 119 -21.19 17.52 -21.07
CA ILE A 119 -20.69 18.59 -20.20
C ILE A 119 -19.24 18.94 -20.53
N GLN A 120 -18.37 17.93 -20.68
CA GLN A 120 -16.97 18.18 -20.99
C GLN A 120 -16.78 18.85 -22.34
N CYS A 121 -17.52 18.43 -23.37
CA CYS A 121 -17.48 19.04 -24.69
C CYS A 121 -17.94 20.51 -24.66
N LEU A 122 -18.92 20.83 -23.81
CA LEU A 122 -19.36 22.21 -23.61
C LEU A 122 -18.27 23.06 -22.96
N ILE A 123 -17.66 22.57 -21.88
CA ILE A 123 -16.65 23.29 -21.09
C ILE A 123 -15.34 23.47 -21.89
N GLU A 124 -14.82 22.40 -22.49
CA GLU A 124 -13.48 22.38 -23.07
C GLU A 124 -13.45 22.79 -24.54
N HIS A 125 -14.58 22.63 -25.25
CA HIS A 125 -14.61 22.76 -26.71
C HIS A 125 -15.73 23.67 -27.23
N HIS A 126 -16.55 24.24 -26.34
CA HIS A 126 -17.69 25.08 -26.72
C HIS A 126 -18.68 24.35 -27.63
N ILE A 127 -18.90 23.05 -27.39
CA ILE A 127 -19.82 22.20 -28.16
C ILE A 127 -21.02 21.86 -27.27
N PHE A 128 -22.18 22.39 -27.62
CA PHE A 128 -23.46 22.05 -27.02
C PHE A 128 -24.05 20.81 -27.70
N ILE A 129 -24.25 19.75 -26.92
CA ILE A 129 -24.82 18.49 -27.40
C ILE A 129 -26.17 18.27 -26.73
N GLU A 130 -27.23 18.19 -27.53
CA GLU A 130 -28.59 17.95 -27.03
C GLU A 130 -28.68 16.62 -26.27
N ASN A 131 -29.56 16.57 -25.26
CA ASN A 131 -29.83 15.34 -24.55
C ASN A 131 -30.38 14.26 -25.52
N GLU A 132 -30.09 12.99 -25.24
CA GLU A 132 -30.42 11.84 -26.09
C GLU A 132 -29.72 11.80 -27.46
N SER A 133 -28.77 12.70 -27.73
CA SER A 133 -27.96 12.66 -28.95
C SER A 133 -27.17 11.35 -29.06
N LYS A 134 -27.11 10.80 -30.28
CA LYS A 134 -26.44 9.54 -30.58
C LYS A 134 -25.28 9.73 -31.55
N CYS A 135 -24.19 9.01 -31.34
CA CYS A 135 -23.08 8.93 -32.28
C CYS A 135 -22.60 7.48 -32.44
N TYR A 136 -21.69 7.24 -33.39
CA TYR A 136 -21.00 5.95 -33.44
C TYR A 136 -19.99 5.81 -32.30
N SER A 137 -19.88 4.60 -31.75
CA SER A 137 -18.90 4.28 -30.69
C SER A 137 -17.45 4.58 -31.11
N ALA A 138 -17.15 4.56 -32.41
CA ALA A 138 -15.83 4.90 -32.93
C ALA A 138 -15.38 6.34 -32.63
N HIS A 139 -16.32 7.26 -32.37
CA HIS A 139 -16.03 8.66 -32.01
C HIS A 139 -15.71 8.86 -30.53
N VAL A 140 -15.98 7.87 -29.68
CA VAL A 140 -15.76 7.94 -28.24
C VAL A 140 -14.64 6.98 -27.84
N SER A 141 -13.74 7.42 -26.97
CA SER A 141 -12.74 6.56 -26.32
C SER A 141 -12.50 7.03 -24.90
N ASN A 142 -12.43 6.09 -23.95
CA ASN A 142 -12.21 6.38 -22.52
C ASN A 142 -13.17 7.42 -21.94
N GLY A 143 -14.45 7.37 -22.36
CA GLY A 143 -15.46 8.32 -21.90
C GLY A 143 -15.26 9.74 -22.40
N LEU A 144 -14.54 9.95 -23.51
CA LEU A 144 -14.28 11.25 -24.15
C LEU A 144 -14.54 11.20 -25.65
N LEU A 145 -14.89 12.34 -26.28
CA LEU A 145 -14.85 12.45 -27.74
C LEU A 145 -13.39 12.47 -28.22
N LYS A 146 -13.11 11.72 -29.28
CA LYS A 146 -11.81 11.76 -29.95
C LYS A 146 -11.57 13.11 -30.61
N ILE A 147 -10.31 13.52 -30.69
CA ILE A 147 -9.87 14.75 -31.34
C ILE A 147 -10.38 14.82 -32.80
N ASP A 148 -10.31 13.72 -33.55
CA ASP A 148 -10.84 13.67 -34.92
C ASP A 148 -12.35 13.92 -35.00
N ALA A 149 -13.10 13.50 -33.98
CA ALA A 149 -14.53 13.75 -33.91
C ALA A 149 -14.81 15.23 -33.62
N ILE A 150 -14.06 15.84 -32.70
CA ILE A 150 -14.13 17.26 -32.38
C ILE A 150 -13.78 18.12 -33.61
N ASN A 151 -12.72 17.77 -34.33
CA ASN A 151 -12.33 18.48 -35.55
C ASN A 151 -13.41 18.38 -36.63
N LYS A 152 -14.03 17.20 -36.80
CA LYS A 152 -15.16 17.03 -37.71
C LYS A 152 -16.37 17.89 -37.34
N ILE A 153 -16.66 18.05 -36.05
CA ILE A 153 -17.72 18.94 -35.59
C ILE A 153 -17.40 20.39 -35.97
N LYS A 154 -16.19 20.86 -35.68
CA LYS A 154 -15.78 22.23 -35.98
C LYS A 154 -15.74 22.55 -37.48
N GLN A 155 -15.50 21.54 -38.32
CA GLN A 155 -15.52 21.69 -39.78
C GLN A 155 -16.93 21.72 -40.36
N ASN A 156 -17.85 20.95 -39.80
CA ASN A 156 -19.17 20.70 -40.40
C ASN A 156 -20.30 21.54 -39.79
N TYR A 157 -20.10 22.14 -38.61
CA TYR A 157 -21.12 22.86 -37.88
C TYR A 157 -20.70 24.32 -37.66
N SER A 158 -21.68 25.22 -37.63
CA SER A 158 -21.46 26.62 -37.28
C SER A 158 -21.04 26.76 -35.82
N ASN A 159 -20.16 27.71 -35.52
CA ASN A 159 -19.75 28.07 -34.16
C ASN A 159 -20.74 29.00 -33.45
N HIS A 160 -21.97 29.10 -33.96
CA HIS A 160 -23.06 29.82 -33.33
C HIS A 160 -24.31 28.96 -33.37
N CYS A 161 -25.04 28.91 -32.26
CA CYS A 161 -26.29 28.18 -32.17
C CYS A 161 -27.35 28.96 -31.41
N THR A 162 -28.61 28.67 -31.72
CA THR A 162 -29.74 29.13 -30.93
C THR A 162 -30.06 28.06 -29.90
N VAL A 163 -30.21 28.45 -28.64
CA VAL A 163 -30.53 27.53 -27.52
C VAL A 163 -31.76 28.05 -26.80
N TYR A 164 -32.65 27.13 -26.44
CA TYR A 164 -33.84 27.45 -25.65
C TYR A 164 -33.47 27.60 -24.17
N ARG A 165 -34.22 28.44 -23.45
CA ARG A 165 -34.02 28.65 -22.01
C ARG A 165 -34.03 27.34 -21.23
N ASP A 166 -34.96 26.44 -21.52
CA ASP A 166 -35.08 25.15 -20.83
C ASP A 166 -33.92 24.21 -21.10
N GLU A 167 -33.34 24.25 -22.31
CA GLU A 167 -32.15 23.47 -22.65
C GLU A 167 -30.94 23.89 -21.83
N LEU A 168 -30.75 25.21 -21.63
CA LEU A 168 -29.71 25.73 -20.76
C LEU A 168 -29.95 25.36 -19.30
N ILE A 169 -31.17 25.51 -18.81
CA ILE A 169 -31.53 25.13 -17.44
C ILE A 169 -31.23 23.65 -17.20
N ASN A 170 -31.61 22.78 -18.15
CA ASN A 170 -31.33 21.35 -18.08
C ASN A 170 -29.82 21.07 -18.06
N MET A 171 -29.05 21.71 -18.95
CA MET A 171 -27.58 21.56 -18.97
C MET A 171 -26.94 22.03 -17.65
N PHE A 172 -27.37 23.17 -17.10
CA PHE A 172 -26.86 23.65 -15.81
C PHE A 172 -27.20 22.70 -14.66
N ASN A 173 -28.40 22.10 -14.66
CA ASN A 173 -28.80 21.10 -13.67
C ASN A 173 -27.98 19.81 -13.79
N GLU A 174 -27.73 19.34 -15.01
CA GLU A 174 -26.85 18.20 -15.30
C GLU A 174 -25.41 18.49 -14.80
N MET A 175 -24.85 19.67 -15.10
CA MET A 175 -23.55 20.11 -14.61
C MET A 175 -23.49 20.13 -13.08
N LYS A 176 -24.53 20.67 -12.44
CA LYS A 176 -24.63 20.73 -10.97
C LYS A 176 -24.67 19.34 -10.34
N GLN A 177 -25.39 18.39 -10.93
CA GLN A 177 -25.43 17.00 -10.44
C GLN A 177 -24.07 16.31 -10.59
N GLU A 178 -23.41 16.46 -11.75
CA GLU A 178 -22.06 15.91 -11.97
C GLU A 178 -21.04 16.48 -10.98
N LEU A 179 -21.09 17.79 -10.71
CA LEU A 179 -20.22 18.41 -9.72
C LEU A 179 -20.47 17.88 -8.31
N LYS A 180 -21.74 17.70 -7.91
CA LYS A 180 -22.09 17.11 -6.61
C LYS A 180 -21.59 15.66 -6.48
N ASN A 181 -21.72 14.87 -7.53
CA ASN A 181 -21.25 13.48 -7.55
C ASN A 181 -19.72 13.39 -7.46
N LYS A 182 -19.01 14.32 -8.12
CA LYS A 182 -17.54 14.42 -8.02
C LYS A 182 -17.12 14.94 -6.65
N ASP A 183 -17.82 15.92 -6.08
CA ASP A 183 -17.51 16.47 -4.76
C ASP A 183 -17.72 15.42 -3.65
N SER A 184 -18.79 14.64 -3.70
CA SER A 184 -18.99 13.51 -2.77
C SER A 184 -17.89 12.45 -2.91
N THR A 185 -17.44 12.17 -4.14
CA THR A 185 -16.31 11.26 -4.40
C THR A 185 -15.00 11.81 -3.85
N ILE A 186 -14.71 13.10 -4.04
CA ILE A 186 -13.51 13.76 -3.53
C ILE A 186 -13.52 13.76 -2.00
N ASN A 187 -14.65 14.05 -1.37
CA ASN A 187 -14.79 14.04 0.08
C ASN A 187 -14.65 12.61 0.64
N LYS A 188 -15.12 11.59 -0.08
CA LYS A 188 -14.86 10.17 0.26
C LYS A 188 -13.36 9.85 0.18
N LEU A 189 -12.68 10.29 -0.89
CA LEU A 189 -11.26 10.04 -1.11
C LEU A 189 -10.33 10.74 -0.11
N LYS A 190 -10.68 11.96 0.33
CA LYS A 190 -9.90 12.70 1.34
C LYS A 190 -9.88 11.99 2.70
N ASN A 191 -10.91 11.21 3.02
CA ASN A 191 -11.06 10.56 4.32
C ASN A 191 -10.71 9.07 4.29
N THR A 192 -10.40 8.50 3.12
CA THR A 192 -9.95 7.11 3.01
C THR A 192 -8.43 7.00 3.18
N PRO A 193 -7.95 6.04 3.99
CA PRO A 193 -6.52 5.76 4.07
C PRO A 193 -5.99 5.31 2.70
N LEU A 194 -4.72 5.62 2.40
CA LEU A 194 -4.11 5.22 1.11
C LEU A 194 -4.02 3.69 1.00
N LEU A 195 -3.78 3.01 2.12
CA LEU A 195 -3.77 1.56 2.23
C LEU A 195 -4.97 1.09 3.04
N ASP A 196 -5.80 0.26 2.41
CA ASP A 196 -6.95 -0.37 3.05
C ASP A 196 -6.92 -1.87 2.82
N PHE A 197 -6.80 -2.61 3.92
CA PHE A 197 -6.74 -4.07 3.97
C PHE A 197 -8.08 -4.69 4.41
N ASN A 198 -9.16 -3.90 4.46
CA ASN A 198 -10.51 -4.41 4.71
C ASN A 198 -11.12 -4.98 3.43
N ASP A 199 -11.82 -6.11 3.54
CA ASP A 199 -11.93 -7.09 2.46
C ASP A 199 -12.98 -6.82 1.36
N ASN A 200 -13.64 -5.67 1.32
CA ASN A 200 -14.87 -5.59 0.52
C ASN A 200 -14.79 -4.75 -0.77
N GLU A 201 -13.99 -3.68 -0.88
CA GLU A 201 -14.03 -2.82 -2.08
C GLU A 201 -12.72 -2.08 -2.36
N THR A 202 -11.58 -2.64 -1.98
CA THR A 202 -10.30 -1.93 -2.05
C THR A 202 -9.62 -2.10 -3.42
N PHE A 203 -9.00 -1.03 -3.92
CA PHE A 203 -8.17 -1.02 -5.14
C PHE A 203 -6.87 -1.85 -4.99
N MET A 204 -6.72 -2.62 -3.91
CA MET A 204 -5.52 -3.37 -3.59
C MET A 204 -5.50 -4.73 -4.29
N SER A 205 -4.84 -4.81 -5.44
CA SER A 205 -4.54 -6.08 -6.11
C SER A 205 -3.66 -7.02 -5.26
N ASP A 206 -3.63 -8.31 -5.58
CA ASP A 206 -2.72 -9.29 -4.95
C ASP A 206 -1.25 -8.89 -5.08
N LYS A 207 -0.89 -8.23 -6.19
CA LYS A 207 0.44 -7.65 -6.37
C LYS A 207 0.75 -6.59 -5.29
N HIS A 208 -0.24 -5.77 -4.93
CA HIS A 208 -0.07 -4.78 -3.87
C HIS A 208 0.12 -5.46 -2.52
N TYR A 209 -0.70 -6.46 -2.18
CA TYR A 209 -0.52 -7.28 -0.97
C TYR A 209 0.91 -7.84 -0.90
N HIS A 210 1.35 -8.53 -1.95
CA HIS A 210 2.65 -9.19 -1.94
C HIS A 210 3.84 -8.22 -1.89
N ILE A 211 3.74 -7.03 -2.49
CA ILE A 211 4.79 -5.99 -2.35
C ILE A 211 4.87 -5.49 -0.91
N LEU A 212 3.72 -5.25 -0.28
CA LEU A 212 3.60 -4.58 1.00
C LEU A 212 3.83 -5.52 2.19
N THR A 213 3.30 -6.74 2.15
CA THR A 213 3.31 -7.70 3.27
C THR A 213 4.10 -8.96 2.98
N ARG A 214 4.49 -9.20 1.71
CA ARG A 214 5.06 -10.46 1.20
C ARG A 214 4.07 -11.63 1.15
N LEU A 215 2.79 -11.38 1.40
CA LEU A 215 1.72 -12.37 1.33
C LEU A 215 0.80 -12.03 0.15
N THR A 216 0.23 -13.05 -0.49
CA THR A 216 -0.98 -12.91 -1.31
C THR A 216 -2.17 -12.51 -0.42
N ARG A 217 -3.27 -12.11 -1.05
CA ARG A 217 -4.49 -11.77 -0.30
C ARG A 217 -5.01 -12.98 0.49
N ASN A 218 -4.99 -14.16 -0.11
CA ASN A 218 -5.45 -15.39 0.53
C ASN A 218 -4.57 -15.77 1.72
N GLU A 219 -3.25 -15.70 1.60
CA GLU A 219 -2.33 -15.96 2.72
C GLU A 219 -2.50 -14.92 3.84
N PHE A 220 -2.75 -13.66 3.50
CA PHE A 220 -3.05 -12.64 4.50
C PHE A 220 -4.37 -12.91 5.24
N ASN A 221 -5.40 -13.36 4.51
CA ASN A 221 -6.69 -13.75 5.09
C ASN A 221 -6.54 -14.96 6.01
N ASP A 222 -5.78 -15.96 5.57
CA ASP A 222 -5.44 -17.12 6.35
C ASP A 222 -4.71 -16.74 7.64
N LEU A 223 -3.64 -15.93 7.56
CA LEU A 223 -2.94 -15.37 8.72
C LEU A 223 -3.89 -14.67 9.71
N CYS A 224 -4.80 -13.83 9.20
CA CYS A 224 -5.76 -13.13 10.04
C CYS A 224 -6.74 -14.08 10.74
N SER A 225 -7.06 -15.22 10.13
CA SER A 225 -7.98 -16.22 10.69
C SER A 225 -7.45 -16.89 11.97
N TYR A 226 -6.12 -16.91 12.17
CA TYR A 226 -5.50 -17.43 13.38
C TYR A 226 -5.72 -16.53 14.60
N ILE A 227 -6.08 -15.26 14.40
CA ILE A 227 -6.19 -14.28 15.48
C ILE A 227 -7.65 -14.17 15.94
N PRO A 228 -7.96 -14.54 17.20
CA PRO A 228 -9.33 -14.41 17.72
C PRO A 228 -9.80 -12.96 17.70
N SER A 229 -11.10 -12.76 17.48
CA SER A 229 -11.73 -11.42 17.49
C SER A 229 -11.58 -10.69 18.83
N THR A 230 -11.37 -11.43 19.93
CA THR A 230 -11.13 -10.89 21.27
C THR A 230 -9.70 -10.37 21.47
N ALA A 231 -8.73 -10.82 20.68
CA ALA A 231 -7.32 -10.45 20.81
C ALA A 231 -7.03 -9.05 20.26
N LEU A 232 -7.75 -8.64 19.21
CA LEU A 232 -7.62 -7.33 18.58
C LEU A 232 -8.97 -6.65 18.49
N ARG A 233 -9.13 -5.56 19.24
CA ARG A 233 -10.37 -4.77 19.24
C ARG A 233 -10.49 -3.90 18.01
N THR A 234 -11.62 -4.02 17.29
CA THR A 234 -12.06 -3.04 16.29
C THR A 234 -12.44 -1.72 16.96
N THR A 235 -12.02 -0.61 16.38
CA THR A 235 -12.41 0.74 16.81
C THR A 235 -12.71 1.58 15.57
N ASP A 236 -13.24 2.78 15.76
CA ASP A 236 -13.55 3.71 14.66
C ASP A 236 -12.34 4.03 13.77
N VAL A 237 -11.12 3.89 14.29
CA VAL A 237 -9.87 4.23 13.59
C VAL A 237 -9.13 3.00 13.07
N ARG A 238 -9.49 1.78 13.50
CA ARG A 238 -8.74 0.57 13.09
C ARG A 238 -9.58 -0.69 13.12
N THR A 239 -9.23 -1.60 12.22
CA THR A 239 -9.66 -3.00 12.26
C THR A 239 -8.50 -3.91 12.66
N PRO A 240 -8.77 -5.15 13.13
CA PRO A 240 -7.75 -6.16 13.38
C PRO A 240 -6.85 -6.41 12.17
N ARG A 241 -7.46 -6.52 10.99
CA ARG A 241 -6.75 -6.69 9.71
C ARG A 241 -5.80 -5.54 9.45
N MET A 242 -6.25 -4.29 9.63
CA MET A 242 -5.40 -3.12 9.47
C MET A 242 -4.21 -3.12 10.43
N ALA A 243 -4.42 -3.56 11.69
CA ALA A 243 -3.34 -3.66 12.67
C ALA A 243 -2.28 -4.69 12.26
N ILE A 244 -2.70 -5.87 11.80
CA ILE A 244 -1.81 -6.91 11.28
C ILE A 244 -1.07 -6.40 10.04
N ALA A 245 -1.78 -5.77 9.11
CA ALA A 245 -1.18 -5.19 7.90
C ALA A 245 -0.14 -4.12 8.23
N CYS A 246 -0.42 -3.22 9.19
CA CYS A 246 0.54 -2.21 9.66
C CYS A 246 1.86 -2.86 10.11
N LEU A 247 1.77 -3.94 10.89
CA LEU A 247 2.95 -4.66 11.37
C LEU A 247 3.71 -5.33 10.22
N LEU A 248 3.02 -6.03 9.33
CA LEU A 248 3.68 -6.70 8.20
C LEU A 248 4.36 -5.70 7.27
N VAL A 249 3.71 -4.56 6.97
CA VAL A 249 4.30 -3.49 6.16
C VAL A 249 5.53 -2.89 6.85
N LYS A 250 5.46 -2.68 8.18
CA LYS A 250 6.60 -2.22 8.97
C LYS A 250 7.77 -3.19 8.87
N LEU A 251 7.54 -4.48 9.09
CA LEU A 251 8.56 -5.52 9.07
C LEU A 251 9.15 -5.70 7.66
N ARG A 252 8.31 -5.63 6.63
CA ARG A 252 8.72 -5.85 5.24
C ARG A 252 9.49 -4.66 4.66
N LEU A 253 9.02 -3.44 4.88
CA LEU A 253 9.56 -2.25 4.22
C LEU A 253 10.49 -1.41 5.10
N GLY A 254 10.50 -1.64 6.42
CA GLY A 254 11.34 -0.87 7.35
C GLY A 254 11.02 0.62 7.40
N VAL A 255 9.78 1.01 7.06
CA VAL A 255 9.31 2.41 7.00
C VAL A 255 9.16 3.03 8.40
N SER A 256 9.19 4.35 8.50
CA SER A 256 9.03 5.06 9.79
C SER A 256 7.57 5.01 10.28
N HIS A 257 7.34 5.33 11.57
CA HIS A 257 5.98 5.47 12.08
C HIS A 257 5.21 6.60 11.39
N ASP A 258 5.89 7.69 11.00
CA ASP A 258 5.26 8.79 10.23
C ASP A 258 4.74 8.32 8.89
N THR A 259 5.57 7.58 8.14
CA THR A 259 5.15 7.04 6.85
C THR A 259 3.99 6.08 7.01
N LEU A 260 3.99 5.22 8.03
CA LEU A 260 2.85 4.35 8.30
C LEU A 260 1.59 5.14 8.68
N CYS A 261 1.73 6.19 9.50
CA CYS A 261 0.62 7.08 9.86
C CYS A 261 -0.02 7.68 8.61
N THR A 262 0.80 8.21 7.69
CA THR A 262 0.32 8.74 6.41
C THR A 262 -0.36 7.66 5.55
N LEU A 263 0.24 6.48 5.41
CA LEU A 263 -0.28 5.43 4.53
C LEU A 263 -1.60 4.84 5.04
N PHE A 264 -1.75 4.69 6.36
CA PHE A 264 -2.92 4.08 6.99
C PHE A 264 -3.91 5.10 7.55
N GLY A 265 -3.72 6.40 7.30
CA GLY A 265 -4.63 7.45 7.79
C GLY A 265 -4.73 7.51 9.32
N ILE A 266 -3.62 7.30 10.03
CA ILE A 266 -3.56 7.36 11.50
C ILE A 266 -2.91 8.68 11.93
N ASP A 267 -3.62 9.45 12.74
CA ASP A 267 -3.25 10.83 13.10
C ASP A 267 -1.96 10.98 13.91
N ASP A 268 -1.54 9.96 14.66
CA ASP A 268 -0.45 10.08 15.65
C ASP A 268 0.43 8.83 15.78
N LYS A 269 1.73 9.07 15.99
CA LYS A 269 2.77 8.02 16.13
C LYS A 269 2.59 7.16 17.37
N ARG A 270 2.10 7.70 18.49
CA ARG A 270 1.87 6.90 19.72
C ARG A 270 0.71 5.95 19.52
N ARG A 271 -0.33 6.38 18.79
CA ARG A 271 -1.43 5.49 18.37
C ARG A 271 -0.92 4.39 17.44
N MET A 272 -0.12 4.74 16.43
CA MET A 272 0.53 3.76 15.55
C MET A 272 1.37 2.73 16.33
N ASN A 273 2.19 3.18 17.28
CA ASN A 273 3.03 2.29 18.08
C ASN A 273 2.18 1.27 18.88
N ARG A 274 1.11 1.73 19.53
CA ARG A 274 0.16 0.84 20.23
C ARG A 274 -0.51 -0.17 19.30
N ILE A 275 -0.80 0.22 18.06
CA ILE A 275 -1.35 -0.68 17.05
C ILE A 275 -0.34 -1.79 16.72
N LEU A 276 0.91 -1.41 16.44
CA LEU A 276 1.99 -2.35 16.14
C LEU A 276 2.25 -3.30 17.31
N GLU A 277 2.32 -2.78 18.53
CA GLU A 277 2.47 -3.59 19.76
C GLU A 277 1.32 -4.58 19.93
N SER A 278 0.07 -4.13 19.77
CA SER A 278 -1.11 -5.03 19.90
C SER A 278 -1.10 -6.14 18.84
N ALA A 279 -0.75 -5.82 17.59
CA ALA A 279 -0.66 -6.81 16.52
C ALA A 279 0.49 -7.81 16.76
N ASN A 280 1.64 -7.32 17.22
CA ASN A 280 2.80 -8.17 17.53
C ASN A 280 2.47 -9.14 18.67
N SER A 281 1.86 -8.66 19.75
CA SER A 281 1.44 -9.51 20.86
C SER A 281 0.40 -10.55 20.42
N ALA A 282 -0.60 -10.16 19.62
CA ALA A 282 -1.60 -11.09 19.12
C ALA A 282 -0.99 -12.19 18.23
N LEU A 283 -0.11 -11.84 17.29
CA LEU A 283 0.57 -12.83 16.44
C LEU A 283 1.48 -13.75 17.27
N THR A 284 2.24 -13.19 18.21
CA THR A 284 3.11 -13.97 19.10
C THR A 284 2.32 -14.96 19.96
N GLN A 285 1.10 -14.60 20.37
CA GLN A 285 0.28 -15.45 21.22
C GLN A 285 -0.50 -16.52 20.44
N TYR A 286 -1.06 -16.18 19.27
CA TYR A 286 -2.05 -17.04 18.59
C TYR A 286 -1.57 -17.66 17.28
N PHE A 287 -0.57 -17.06 16.63
CA PHE A 287 -0.05 -17.53 15.35
C PHE A 287 1.31 -18.22 15.49
N VAL A 288 2.26 -17.60 16.19
CA VAL A 288 3.63 -18.11 16.32
C VAL A 288 3.69 -19.54 16.89
N PRO A 289 2.99 -19.90 17.99
CA PRO A 289 3.10 -21.24 18.56
C PRO A 289 2.57 -22.37 17.65
N LYS A 290 1.83 -22.02 16.59
CA LYS A 290 1.31 -22.98 15.60
C LYS A 290 2.27 -23.21 14.43
N HIS A 291 3.32 -22.41 14.30
CA HIS A 291 4.22 -22.44 13.13
C HIS A 291 5.70 -22.31 13.49
N LEU A 292 6.04 -22.12 14.77
CA LEU A 292 7.41 -21.97 15.24
C LEU A 292 7.55 -22.46 16.69
N GLY A 293 8.70 -23.04 16.99
CA GLY A 293 9.04 -23.60 18.30
C GLY A 293 8.78 -25.11 18.37
N PHE A 294 9.48 -25.85 19.24
CA PHE A 294 9.46 -27.32 19.19
C PHE A 294 8.07 -27.96 19.37
N HIS A 295 7.09 -27.25 19.93
CA HIS A 295 5.73 -27.77 20.09
C HIS A 295 4.89 -27.77 18.82
N HIS A 296 5.25 -26.99 17.78
CA HIS A 296 4.41 -26.86 16.58
C HIS A 296 4.56 -28.03 15.61
N ILE A 297 5.66 -28.78 15.69
CA ILE A 297 5.98 -29.90 14.80
C ILE A 297 6.56 -31.04 15.62
N THR A 298 6.06 -32.26 15.41
CA THR A 298 6.59 -33.43 16.13
C THR A 298 7.90 -33.92 15.55
N ARG A 299 8.66 -34.64 16.37
CA ARG A 299 9.90 -35.29 15.94
C ARG A 299 9.68 -36.24 14.76
N GLU A 300 8.60 -37.02 14.78
CA GLU A 300 8.25 -37.97 13.72
C GLU A 300 7.91 -37.25 12.41
N GLN A 301 7.27 -36.08 12.50
CA GLN A 301 6.98 -35.26 11.32
C GLN A 301 8.28 -34.76 10.68
N VAL A 302 9.24 -34.27 11.47
CA VAL A 302 10.56 -33.84 10.97
C VAL A 302 11.33 -35.00 10.34
N LEU A 303 11.33 -36.18 10.97
CA LEU A 303 11.95 -37.39 10.42
C LEU A 303 11.38 -37.76 9.06
N LYS A 304 10.05 -37.75 8.94
CA LYS A 304 9.35 -38.19 7.74
C LYS A 304 9.39 -37.17 6.60
N GLN A 305 9.28 -35.88 6.92
CA GLN A 305 9.00 -34.83 5.94
C GLN A 305 10.19 -33.90 5.69
N HIS A 306 11.11 -33.77 6.66
CA HIS A 306 12.16 -32.75 6.65
C HIS A 306 13.58 -33.31 6.85
N THR A 307 13.74 -34.63 6.76
CA THR A 307 15.04 -35.29 6.82
C THR A 307 15.46 -35.78 5.44
N ARG A 308 16.57 -35.24 4.92
CA ARG A 308 17.11 -35.62 3.61
C ARG A 308 17.86 -36.95 3.71
N PRO A 309 17.67 -37.89 2.77
CA PRO A 309 18.37 -39.17 2.77
C PRO A 309 19.91 -39.03 2.85
N LEU A 310 20.48 -38.06 2.14
CA LEU A 310 21.93 -37.81 2.17
C LEU A 310 22.43 -37.43 3.57
N ALA A 311 21.68 -36.60 4.30
CA ALA A 311 22.08 -36.20 5.65
C ALA A 311 21.98 -37.38 6.63
N GLN A 312 20.96 -38.22 6.46
CA GLN A 312 20.77 -39.44 7.23
C GLN A 312 21.92 -40.45 7.03
N GLN A 313 22.34 -40.64 5.78
CA GLN A 313 23.51 -41.46 5.46
C GLN A 313 24.79 -40.94 6.14
N LEU A 314 25.06 -39.65 6.01
CA LEU A 314 26.31 -39.05 6.46
C LEU A 314 26.41 -38.86 7.97
N LEU A 315 25.31 -38.56 8.64
CA LEU A 315 25.31 -38.10 10.03
C LEU A 315 24.63 -39.07 10.99
N ALA A 316 23.71 -39.91 10.50
CA ALA A 316 22.92 -40.82 11.32
C ALA A 316 23.19 -42.31 11.05
N ASN A 317 24.21 -42.64 10.24
CA ASN A 317 24.53 -44.01 9.82
C ASN A 317 23.32 -44.73 9.21
N ASP A 318 22.60 -44.01 8.34
CA ASP A 318 21.38 -44.50 7.68
C ASP A 318 20.23 -44.89 8.65
N ASN A 319 20.27 -44.42 9.91
CA ASN A 319 19.20 -44.70 10.86
C ASN A 319 17.99 -43.77 10.65
N PRO A 320 16.81 -44.30 10.26
CA PRO A 320 15.62 -43.50 10.00
C PRO A 320 15.00 -42.89 11.25
N ASN A 321 15.39 -43.36 12.42
CA ASN A 321 14.85 -42.94 13.71
C ASN A 321 15.74 -41.92 14.42
N LYS A 322 16.68 -41.25 13.73
CA LYS A 322 17.53 -40.21 14.31
C LYS A 322 17.24 -38.86 13.68
N ALA A 323 16.78 -37.91 14.49
CA ALA A 323 16.56 -36.55 14.05
C ALA A 323 17.91 -35.86 13.88
N ILE A 324 18.01 -35.01 12.86
CA ILE A 324 19.18 -34.19 12.59
C ILE A 324 18.72 -32.74 12.56
N ILE A 325 19.18 -31.94 13.51
CA ILE A 325 18.91 -30.50 13.58
C ILE A 325 20.20 -29.72 13.46
N ILE A 326 20.12 -28.54 12.85
CA ILE A 326 21.23 -27.63 12.61
C ILE A 326 20.96 -26.35 13.39
N LEU A 327 21.91 -25.94 14.22
CA LEU A 327 21.89 -24.70 14.98
C LEU A 327 22.90 -23.74 14.34
N ASP A 328 22.38 -22.65 13.77
CA ASP A 328 23.20 -21.63 13.12
C ASP A 328 22.83 -20.22 13.58
N GLY A 329 23.85 -19.45 13.96
CA GLY A 329 23.71 -18.08 14.41
C GLY A 329 23.61 -17.12 13.22
N THR A 330 22.42 -16.61 12.93
CA THR A 330 22.26 -15.63 11.85
C THR A 330 22.42 -14.19 12.35
N TYR A 331 22.51 -13.22 11.43
CA TYR A 331 22.67 -11.80 11.78
C TYR A 331 21.50 -10.97 11.29
N VAL A 332 20.85 -10.27 12.20
CA VAL A 332 19.86 -9.23 11.89
C VAL A 332 20.48 -7.87 12.16
N TYR A 333 20.76 -7.13 11.09
CA TYR A 333 21.36 -5.79 11.22
C TYR A 333 20.39 -4.81 11.85
N ALA A 334 20.90 -4.06 12.81
CA ALA A 334 20.16 -3.00 13.48
C ALA A 334 20.75 -1.64 13.11
N ARG A 335 19.92 -0.59 13.20
CA ARG A 335 20.44 0.78 13.11
C ARG A 335 21.16 1.15 14.40
N LYS A 336 22.04 2.15 14.30
CA LYS A 336 22.66 2.81 15.45
C LYS A 336 21.57 3.23 16.44
N SER A 337 21.68 2.79 17.69
CA SER A 337 20.77 3.19 18.76
C SER A 337 21.26 4.49 19.40
N ALA A 338 20.33 5.36 19.80
CA ALA A 338 20.63 6.50 20.66
C ALA A 338 20.96 6.06 22.11
N ASN A 339 20.56 4.85 22.50
CA ASN A 339 20.91 4.28 23.79
C ASN A 339 22.33 3.69 23.72
N ASN A 340 23.29 4.36 24.36
CA ASN A 340 24.71 3.97 24.36
C ASN A 340 24.96 2.55 24.89
N LEU A 341 24.20 2.08 25.88
CA LEU A 341 24.34 0.73 26.40
C LEU A 341 23.90 -0.30 25.35
N LEU A 342 22.71 -0.10 24.77
CA LEU A 342 22.19 -0.98 23.71
C LEU A 342 23.08 -0.96 22.47
N GLN A 343 23.57 0.23 22.08
CA GLN A 343 24.52 0.45 21.00
C GLN A 343 25.77 -0.41 21.17
N ARG A 344 26.38 -0.44 22.36
CA ARG A 344 27.58 -1.25 22.63
C ARG A 344 27.28 -2.74 22.58
N ARG A 345 26.16 -3.18 23.16
CA ARG A 345 25.78 -4.61 23.20
C ARG A 345 25.39 -5.17 21.85
N THR A 346 24.82 -4.34 20.98
CA THR A 346 24.48 -4.74 19.61
C THR A 346 25.66 -4.61 18.64
N TYR A 347 26.76 -3.96 19.00
CA TYR A 347 27.88 -3.79 18.07
C TYR A 347 28.73 -5.07 17.95
N SER A 348 28.71 -5.69 16.78
CA SER A 348 29.63 -6.79 16.46
C SER A 348 30.97 -6.22 16.02
N VAL A 349 32.04 -6.54 16.77
CA VAL A 349 33.42 -6.21 16.35
C VAL A 349 33.78 -6.93 15.05
N HIS A 350 33.41 -8.21 14.93
CA HIS A 350 33.69 -9.03 13.75
C HIS A 350 33.03 -8.49 12.46
N LYS A 351 31.79 -7.98 12.56
CA LYS A 351 31.07 -7.43 11.39
C LYS A 351 31.18 -5.92 11.25
N GLY A 352 31.81 -5.24 12.21
CA GLY A 352 31.99 -3.79 12.24
C GLY A 352 30.69 -2.98 12.25
N LYS A 353 29.58 -3.53 12.77
CA LYS A 353 28.27 -2.86 12.74
C LYS A 353 27.29 -3.39 13.81
N PRO A 354 26.26 -2.60 14.18
CA PRO A 354 25.20 -3.06 15.07
C PRO A 354 24.35 -4.18 14.44
N LEU A 355 24.15 -5.26 15.20
CA LEU A 355 23.32 -6.40 14.86
C LEU A 355 22.82 -7.11 16.13
N VAL A 356 21.84 -7.97 15.94
CA VAL A 356 21.46 -8.99 16.91
C VAL A 356 21.51 -10.37 16.24
N LYS A 357 21.59 -11.42 17.05
CA LYS A 357 21.76 -12.79 16.57
C LYS A 357 20.58 -13.68 16.98
N PRO A 358 19.66 -14.04 16.08
CA PRO A 358 18.80 -15.18 16.28
C PRO A 358 19.60 -16.47 16.06
N MET A 359 19.40 -17.47 16.92
CA MET A 359 19.85 -18.84 16.65
C MET A 359 18.75 -19.57 15.88
N MET A 360 19.02 -19.85 14.61
CA MET A 360 18.11 -20.61 13.76
C MET A 360 18.28 -22.09 14.04
N ILE A 361 17.18 -22.78 14.32
CA ILE A 361 17.14 -24.23 14.47
C ILE A 361 16.37 -24.79 13.28
N VAL A 362 17.07 -25.51 12.41
CA VAL A 362 16.52 -26.00 11.15
C VAL A 362 16.75 -27.49 10.97
N SER A 363 15.89 -28.11 10.17
CA SER A 363 16.08 -29.47 9.68
C SER A 363 17.12 -29.50 8.54
N THR A 364 17.41 -30.70 8.05
CA THR A 364 18.35 -30.93 6.94
C THR A 364 17.88 -30.44 5.57
N ASP A 365 16.58 -30.16 5.39
CA ASP A 365 16.04 -29.56 4.16
C ASP A 365 15.86 -28.04 4.25
N GLY A 366 16.17 -27.44 5.40
CA GLY A 366 16.04 -26.01 5.67
C GLY A 366 14.68 -25.62 6.27
N TYR A 367 13.81 -26.57 6.61
CA TYR A 367 12.60 -26.28 7.38
C TYR A 367 12.98 -25.69 8.75
N ILE A 368 12.35 -24.56 9.10
CA ILE A 368 12.63 -23.86 10.35
C ILE A 368 11.80 -24.47 11.47
N ILE A 369 12.47 -25.10 12.43
CA ILE A 369 11.83 -25.71 13.60
C ILE A 369 11.63 -24.64 14.68
N SER A 370 12.66 -23.87 14.98
CA SER A 370 12.59 -22.78 15.96
C SER A 370 13.59 -21.67 15.64
N VAL A 371 13.35 -20.50 16.24
CA VAL A 371 14.28 -19.37 16.25
C VAL A 371 14.40 -18.87 17.68
N ILE A 372 15.56 -19.08 18.32
CA ILE A 372 15.78 -18.69 19.71
C ILE A 372 16.56 -17.39 19.76
N GLY A 373 16.14 -16.48 20.65
CA GLY A 373 16.76 -15.18 20.88
C GLY A 373 15.77 -14.02 20.64
N PRO A 374 16.22 -12.87 20.11
CA PRO A 374 17.57 -12.61 19.61
C PRO A 374 18.59 -12.34 20.73
N TYR A 375 19.84 -12.74 20.51
CA TYR A 375 20.99 -12.48 21.37
C TYR A 375 21.73 -11.21 20.96
N PHE A 376 22.42 -10.59 21.91
CA PHE A 376 23.30 -9.46 21.62
C PHE A 376 24.53 -9.89 20.83
N ALA A 377 25.21 -8.94 20.18
CA ALA A 377 26.41 -9.21 19.39
C ALA A 377 27.71 -9.03 20.19
N ASP A 378 27.60 -8.81 21.50
CA ASP A 378 28.73 -8.67 22.41
C ASP A 378 29.52 -10.00 22.53
N SER A 379 30.75 -9.91 23.02
CA SER A 379 31.67 -11.05 23.10
C SER A 379 31.18 -12.21 23.97
N LYS A 380 30.14 -11.99 24.79
CA LYS A 380 29.52 -13.02 25.63
C LYS A 380 28.56 -13.92 24.86
N ASN A 381 28.12 -13.50 23.67
CA ASN A 381 27.13 -14.19 22.85
C ASN A 381 27.75 -14.63 21.51
N ASN A 382 28.86 -15.38 21.60
CA ASN A 382 29.34 -16.16 20.46
C ASN A 382 28.45 -17.40 20.27
N ASP A 383 28.56 -18.06 19.12
CA ASP A 383 27.58 -19.06 18.69
C ASP A 383 27.68 -20.34 19.55
N ALA A 384 28.88 -20.66 20.03
CA ALA A 384 29.12 -21.74 20.99
C ALA A 384 28.46 -21.46 22.36
N GLU A 385 28.63 -20.26 22.92
CA GLU A 385 28.02 -19.88 24.21
C GLU A 385 26.49 -19.78 24.11
N ILE A 386 25.96 -19.29 22.99
CA ILE A 386 24.51 -19.30 22.73
C ILE A 386 23.99 -20.74 22.67
N THR A 387 24.63 -21.61 21.88
CA THR A 387 24.24 -23.02 21.75
C THR A 387 24.28 -23.75 23.09
N LYS A 388 25.35 -23.53 23.84
CA LYS A 388 25.52 -24.04 25.20
C LYS A 388 24.40 -23.58 26.13
N SER A 389 24.01 -22.30 26.06
CA SER A 389 22.88 -21.76 26.82
C SER A 389 21.54 -22.39 26.43
N ILE A 390 21.30 -22.62 25.14
CA ILE A 390 20.08 -23.27 24.63
C ILE A 390 19.95 -24.68 25.18
N ILE A 391 21.03 -25.47 25.06
CA ILE A 391 21.07 -26.88 25.48
C ILE A 391 20.94 -26.98 27.00
N TYR A 392 21.79 -26.28 27.77
CA TYR A 392 21.79 -26.44 29.24
C TYR A 392 20.52 -25.97 29.93
N ASN A 393 19.84 -24.96 29.36
CA ASN A 393 18.60 -24.44 29.95
C ASN A 393 17.36 -25.07 29.33
N ASN A 394 17.50 -26.12 28.50
CA ASN A 394 16.42 -26.76 27.78
C ASN A 394 15.44 -25.75 27.16
N LYS A 395 15.96 -24.79 26.39
CA LYS A 395 15.12 -23.69 25.86
C LYS A 395 14.06 -24.26 24.92
N GLU A 396 12.81 -23.84 25.14
CA GLU A 396 11.62 -24.34 24.41
C GLU A 396 11.48 -25.87 24.48
N ASP A 397 11.89 -26.49 25.59
CA ASP A 397 11.77 -27.93 25.82
C ASP A 397 12.42 -28.77 24.70
N MET A 398 13.47 -28.23 24.08
CA MET A 398 14.20 -28.85 22.97
C MET A 398 14.70 -30.27 23.30
N LEU A 399 15.19 -30.49 24.51
CA LEU A 399 15.68 -31.80 24.95
C LEU A 399 14.56 -32.80 25.17
N ASP A 400 13.35 -32.35 25.46
CA ASP A 400 12.16 -33.22 25.56
C ASP A 400 11.64 -33.61 24.17
N TRP A 401 11.90 -32.75 23.17
CA TRP A 401 11.63 -33.05 21.77
C TRP A 401 12.65 -34.01 21.16
N LEU A 402 13.93 -33.93 21.57
CA LEU A 402 15.02 -34.78 21.08
C LEU A 402 15.02 -36.17 21.73
N ALA A 403 15.56 -37.17 21.01
CA ALA A 403 15.79 -38.51 21.53
C ALA A 403 17.29 -38.82 21.67
N PRO A 404 17.68 -39.74 22.58
CA PRO A 404 19.06 -40.21 22.68
C PRO A 404 19.60 -40.72 21.33
N GLY A 405 20.74 -40.17 20.92
CA GLY A 405 21.39 -40.51 19.66
C GLY A 405 21.00 -39.66 18.45
N ASP A 406 20.09 -38.69 18.62
CA ASP A 406 19.85 -37.62 17.66
C ASP A 406 21.11 -36.75 17.48
N VAL A 407 21.19 -36.08 16.32
CA VAL A 407 22.38 -35.34 15.90
C VAL A 407 22.08 -33.85 15.90
N ILE A 408 22.93 -33.10 16.61
CA ILE A 408 22.94 -31.63 16.58
C ILE A 408 24.19 -31.20 15.81
N VAL A 409 23.97 -30.52 14.69
CA VAL A 409 25.04 -29.89 13.90
C VAL A 409 25.14 -28.42 14.32
N VAL A 410 26.35 -27.97 14.62
CA VAL A 410 26.62 -26.61 15.09
C VAL A 410 27.72 -25.99 14.23
N ASP A 411 27.64 -24.68 13.98
CA ASP A 411 28.76 -23.94 13.37
C ASP A 411 29.94 -23.83 14.35
N ARG A 412 31.16 -23.73 13.80
CA ARG A 412 32.44 -23.90 14.54
C ARG A 412 32.94 -22.67 15.27
#